data_AF-A0A1G9CXT3-F1
#
_entry.id   AF-A0A1G9CXT3-F1
#
_cell.length_a   1.000
_cell.length_b   1.000
_cell.length_c   1.000
_cell.angle_alpha   90.00
_cell.angle_beta   90.00
_cell.angle_gamma   90.00
#
_symmetry.space_group_name_H-M   'P 1'
#
loop_
_entity.id
_entity.type
_entity.pdbx_description
1 polymer ?
#
loop_
_entity_poly.entity_id
_entity_poly.type
_entity_poly.pdbx_seq_one_letter_code
_entity_poly.pdbx_strand_id
1 'polypeptide(L)'
;MSFVAYRLSGTTDPLVGSEPHQVGIETYRAMIVCSCNVLSDQDVRSAVKAERTCSIRQVYGCLGCSASCGRCARTIRRIIDEALASARAASCNGRTQS
;
A
#
# COMPACT_ATOMS: atom_id res chain seq x y z
N MET A 1 -23.96 -2.47 7.84
CA MET A 1 -23.59 -1.64 6.68
C MET A 1 -22.16 -1.19 6.90
N SER A 2 -21.23 -1.82 6.18
CA SER A 2 -19.78 -1.69 6.38
C SER A 2 -19.33 -0.26 6.13
N PHE A 3 -18.83 0.37 7.18
CA PHE A 3 -18.11 1.64 7.10
C PHE A 3 -16.72 1.33 6.54
N VAL A 4 -16.56 1.44 5.22
CA VAL A 4 -15.23 1.53 4.64
C VAL A 4 -14.67 2.87 5.11
N ALA A 5 -13.88 2.82 6.18
CA ALA A 5 -13.08 3.93 6.64
C ALA A 5 -11.97 4.21 5.61
N TYR A 6 -12.37 4.74 4.44
CA TYR A 6 -11.55 5.77 3.82
C TYR A 6 -11.27 6.78 4.93
N ARG A 7 -9.99 7.02 5.22
CA ARG A 7 -9.51 8.02 6.18
C ARG A 7 -10.22 9.37 5.93
N LEU A 8 -11.36 9.58 6.57
CA LEU A 8 -11.85 10.91 6.93
C LEU A 8 -11.28 11.19 8.32
N SER A 9 -10.04 11.68 8.32
CA SER A 9 -9.50 12.43 9.45
C SER A 9 -8.96 13.71 8.85
N GLY A 10 -9.77 14.75 8.88
CA GLY A 10 -9.48 16.05 8.27
C GLY A 10 -10.44 17.12 8.76
N THR A 11 -10.73 17.16 10.05
CA THR A 11 -11.31 18.32 10.71
C THR A 11 -10.23 18.98 11.56
N THR A 12 -9.49 19.91 10.96
CA THR A 12 -8.78 21.00 11.65
C THR A 12 -8.45 22.10 10.65
N ASP A 13 -9.24 23.16 10.66
CA ASP A 13 -8.84 24.54 10.34
C ASP A 13 -9.05 25.30 11.68
N PRO A 14 -8.21 26.25 12.16
CA PRO A 14 -7.44 27.26 11.40
C PRO A 14 -5.98 27.51 11.84
N LEU A 15 -5.19 28.06 10.91
CA LEU A 15 -4.06 29.00 11.11
C LEU A 15 -2.86 28.58 12.00
N VAL A 16 -1.86 27.94 11.40
CA VAL A 16 -0.45 28.16 11.76
C VAL A 16 0.38 28.24 10.48
N GLY A 17 1.16 29.31 10.38
CA GLY A 17 1.89 29.68 9.17
C GLY A 17 3.03 28.73 8.83
N SER A 18 3.49 28.90 7.58
CA SER A 18 4.71 28.34 7.01
C SER A 18 4.69 26.82 6.80
N GLU A 19 3.83 26.34 5.91
CA GLU A 19 4.02 25.04 5.26
C GLU A 19 3.95 25.27 3.74
N PRO A 20 5.02 25.03 2.98
CA PRO A 20 4.95 25.11 1.53
C PRO A 20 3.90 24.11 1.08
N HIS A 21 2.84 24.62 0.45
CA HIS A 21 1.81 23.88 -0.25
C HIS A 21 2.49 22.76 -1.06
N GLN A 22 2.52 21.57 -0.45
CA GLN A 22 3.18 20.36 -0.91
C GLN A 22 2.35 19.76 -2.06
N VAL A 23 2.05 20.57 -3.07
CA VAL A 23 1.83 20.07 -4.43
C VAL A 23 3.22 19.71 -4.99
N GLY A 24 3.86 18.78 -4.29
CA GLY A 24 4.88 17.95 -4.88
C GLY A 24 4.15 17.00 -5.80
N ILE A 25 4.37 17.18 -7.09
CA ILE A 25 4.51 16.07 -8.02
C ILE A 25 5.54 15.07 -7.47
N GLU A 26 5.21 14.33 -6.41
CA GLU A 26 6.02 13.19 -5.98
C GLU A 26 5.77 12.09 -7.00
N THR A 27 6.59 12.14 -8.03
CA THR A 27 6.62 11.28 -9.20
C THR A 27 6.79 9.81 -8.83
N TYR A 28 5.70 9.15 -8.49
CA TYR A 28 5.50 7.76 -8.88
C TYR A 28 4.03 7.57 -9.20
N ARG A 29 3.73 7.32 -10.47
CA ARG A 29 2.41 6.81 -10.86
C ARG A 29 2.23 5.49 -10.12
N ALA A 30 1.55 5.53 -8.97
CA ALA A 30 1.06 4.32 -8.35
C ALA A 30 0.24 3.61 -9.43
N MET A 31 0.77 2.49 -9.91
CA MET A 31 0.17 1.76 -11.02
C MET A 31 -1.13 1.21 -10.49
N ILE A 32 -2.26 1.59 -11.07
CA ILE A 32 -3.54 0.95 -10.72
C ILE A 32 -3.46 -0.52 -11.15
N VAL A 33 -3.42 -1.40 -10.16
CA VAL A 33 -3.35 -2.85 -10.33
C VAL A 33 -4.75 -3.45 -10.44
N CYS A 34 -5.73 -2.87 -9.75
CA CYS A 34 -7.11 -3.33 -9.76
C CYS A 34 -8.08 -2.17 -10.00
N SER A 35 -8.78 -2.19 -11.14
CA SER A 35 -9.84 -1.20 -11.41
C SER A 35 -11.11 -1.44 -10.61
N CYS A 36 -11.45 -2.71 -10.30
CA CYS A 36 -12.69 -3.03 -9.57
C CYS A 36 -12.70 -2.49 -8.14
N ASN A 37 -11.54 -2.51 -7.49
CA ASN A 37 -11.37 -2.09 -6.11
C ASN A 37 -10.52 -0.81 -6.00
N VAL A 38 -10.17 -0.19 -7.14
CA VAL A 38 -9.31 1.00 -7.27
C VAL A 38 -8.04 0.88 -6.41
N LEU A 39 -7.31 -0.23 -6.61
CA LEU A 39 -6.08 -0.50 -5.85
C LEU A 39 -4.86 -0.19 -6.69
N SER A 40 -3.89 0.47 -6.07
CA SER A 40 -2.58 0.79 -6.64
C SER A 40 -1.52 -0.21 -6.17
N ASP A 41 -0.39 -0.28 -6.88
CA ASP A 41 0.73 -1.11 -6.44
C ASP A 41 1.26 -0.67 -5.06
N GLN A 42 1.22 0.63 -4.77
CA GLN A 42 1.64 1.19 -3.50
C GLN A 42 0.72 0.78 -2.33
N ASP A 43 -0.59 0.65 -2.56
CA ASP A 43 -1.54 0.13 -1.56
C ASP A 43 -1.20 -1.32 -1.20
N VAL A 44 -0.89 -2.13 -2.23
CA VAL A 44 -0.49 -3.53 -2.05
C VAL A 44 0.83 -3.62 -1.29
N ARG A 45 1.85 -2.84 -1.69
CA ARG A 45 3.16 -2.83 -1.01
C ARG A 45 3.04 -2.38 0.45
N SER A 46 2.19 -1.38 0.72
CA SER A 46 1.95 -0.86 2.06
C SER A 46 1.25 -1.90 2.95
N ALA A 47 0.23 -2.60 2.42
CA ALA A 47 -0.44 -3.69 3.13
C ALA A 47 0.53 -4.84 3.47
N VAL A 48 1.39 -5.24 2.53
CA VAL A 48 2.40 -6.28 2.76
C VAL A 48 3.39 -5.86 3.86
N LYS A 49 3.81 -4.59 3.87
CA LYS A 49 4.72 -4.07 4.90
C LYS A 49 4.06 -4.00 6.27
N ALA A 50 2.80 -3.58 6.34
CA ALA A 50 2.07 -3.40 7.59
C ALA A 50 1.82 -4.73 8.31
N GLU A 51 1.35 -5.75 7.59
CA GLU A 51 0.95 -7.01 8.21
C GLU A 51 1.95 -8.16 8.02
N ARG A 52 3.08 -7.91 7.32
CA ARG A 52 4.04 -8.95 6.90
C ARG A 52 3.34 -10.13 6.20
N THR A 53 2.26 -9.84 5.48
CA THR A 53 1.39 -10.86 4.90
C THR A 53 1.91 -11.37 3.57
N CYS A 54 1.78 -12.67 3.34
CA CYS A 54 2.21 -13.33 2.11
C CYS A 54 1.04 -13.71 1.18
N SER A 55 -0.20 -13.33 1.51
CA SER A 55 -1.40 -13.80 0.81
C SER A 55 -2.26 -12.67 0.27
N ILE A 56 -2.78 -12.86 -0.95
CA ILE A 56 -3.68 -11.93 -1.63
C ILE A 56 -4.94 -11.67 -0.81
N ARG A 57 -5.49 -12.73 -0.18
CA ARG A 57 -6.69 -12.61 0.67
C ARG A 57 -6.44 -11.68 1.86
N GLN A 58 -5.25 -11.76 2.46
CA GLN A 58 -4.88 -10.88 3.55
C GLN A 58 -4.78 -9.45 3.05
N VAL A 59 -4.07 -9.20 1.94
CA VAL A 59 -4.01 -7.85 1.33
C VAL A 59 -5.39 -7.25 1.12
N TYR A 60 -6.33 -8.00 0.54
CA TYR A 60 -7.71 -7.52 0.38
C TYR A 60 -8.38 -7.23 1.74
N GLY A 61 -8.20 -8.10 2.74
CA GLY A 61 -8.69 -7.89 4.10
C GLY A 61 -8.11 -6.64 4.77
N CYS A 62 -6.80 -6.41 4.68
CA CYS A 62 -6.12 -5.21 5.19
C CYS A 62 -6.68 -3.93 4.57
N LEU A 63 -7.00 -4.00 3.27
CA LEU A 63 -7.55 -2.89 2.49
C LEU A 63 -9.09 -2.79 2.61
N GLY A 64 -9.73 -3.64 3.41
CA GLY A 64 -11.16 -3.62 3.64
C GLY A 64 -12.02 -3.98 2.41
N CYS A 65 -11.46 -4.71 1.44
CA CYS A 65 -12.17 -5.11 0.22
C CYS A 65 -12.15 -6.63 0.02
N SER A 66 -12.93 -7.11 -0.95
CA SER A 66 -12.95 -8.51 -1.38
C SER A 66 -12.60 -8.63 -2.87
N ALA A 67 -12.20 -9.81 -3.31
CA ALA A 67 -11.97 -10.06 -4.73
C ALA A 67 -13.30 -9.95 -5.49
N SER A 68 -13.33 -9.13 -6.55
CA SER A 68 -14.50 -8.96 -7.43
C SER A 68 -14.39 -9.82 -8.69
N CYS A 69 -13.51 -9.46 -9.64
CA CYS A 69 -13.33 -10.22 -10.89
C CYS A 69 -12.04 -11.06 -10.96
N GLY A 70 -11.12 -10.89 -10.01
CA GLY A 70 -9.88 -11.68 -9.89
C GLY A 70 -8.77 -11.42 -10.92
N ARG A 71 -8.99 -10.63 -11.98
CA ARG A 71 -7.99 -10.36 -13.04
C ARG A 71 -6.66 -9.81 -12.54
N CYS A 72 -6.72 -8.99 -11.49
CA CYS A 72 -5.55 -8.38 -10.86
C CYS A 72 -4.75 -9.33 -9.95
N ALA A 73 -5.26 -10.52 -9.63
CA ALA A 73 -4.68 -11.41 -8.61
C ALA A 73 -3.23 -11.84 -8.94
N ARG A 74 -2.92 -12.12 -10.22
CA ARG A 74 -1.56 -12.48 -10.64
C ARG A 74 -0.58 -11.33 -10.45
N THR A 75 -0.99 -10.12 -10.81
CA THR A 75 -0.18 -8.89 -10.62
C THR A 75 0.04 -8.59 -9.15
N ILE A 76 -1.03 -8.65 -8.33
CA ILE A 76 -0.94 -8.48 -6.87
C ILE A 76 0.02 -9.50 -6.27
N ARG A 77 -0.05 -10.77 -6.69
CA ARG A 77 0.86 -11.82 -6.21
C ARG A 77 2.32 -11.50 -6.51
N ARG A 78 2.61 -11.01 -7.71
CA ARG A 78 3.96 -10.61 -8.11
C ARG A 78 4.47 -9.46 -7.26
N ILE A 79 3.64 -8.45 -7.00
CA ILE A 79 4.01 -7.30 -6.15
C ILE A 79 4.29 -7.76 -4.71
N ILE A 80 3.49 -8.68 -4.16
CA ILE A 80 3.73 -9.29 -2.85
C ILE A 80 5.11 -9.99 -2.84
N ASP A 81 5.40 -10.80 -3.85
CA ASP A 81 6.66 -11.55 -3.94
C ASP A 81 7.88 -10.60 -4.03
N GLU A 82 7.81 -9.60 -4.89
CA GLU A 82 8.83 -8.55 -5.02
C GLU A 82 9.06 -7.83 -3.68
N ALA A 83 7.99 -7.43 -2.98
CA ALA A 83 8.10 -6.75 -1.69
C ALA A 83 8.74 -7.64 -0.61
N LEU A 84 8.40 -8.93 -0.57
CA LEU A 84 9.01 -9.89 0.36
C LEU A 84 10.47 -10.17 0.02
N ALA A 85 10.81 -10.28 -1.26
CA ALA A 85 12.19 -10.44 -1.72
C ALA A 85 13.05 -9.23 -1.33
N SER A 86 12.55 -8.01 -1.53
CA SER A 86 13.23 -6.78 -1.08
C SER A 86 13.40 -6.73 0.44
N ALA A 87 12.40 -7.14 1.22
CA ALA A 87 12.50 -7.20 2.68
C ALA A 87 13.56 -8.21 3.17
N ARG A 88 13.68 -9.36 2.50
CA ARG A 88 14.74 -10.36 2.76
C ARG A 88 16.13 -9.82 2.42
N ALA A 89 16.26 -9.18 1.25
CA ALA A 89 17.52 -8.57 0.81
C ALA A 89 18.00 -7.47 1.77
N ALA A 90 17.09 -6.62 2.27
CA ALA A 90 17.43 -5.63 3.30
C ALA A 90 17.92 -6.29 4.60
N SER A 91 17.35 -7.44 4.97
CA SER A 91 17.71 -8.16 6.20
C SER A 91 19.10 -8.84 6.12
N CYS A 92 19.54 -9.30 4.94
CA CYS A 92 20.87 -9.90 4.80
C CYS A 92 22.02 -8.89 4.71
N ASN A 93 21.72 -7.62 4.38
CA ASN A 93 22.70 -6.53 4.42
C ASN A 93 23.03 -6.05 5.85
N GLY A 94 22.30 -6.52 6.87
CA GLY A 94 22.48 -6.15 8.29
C GLY A 94 23.41 -7.07 9.09
N ARG A 95 24.08 -8.06 8.48
CA ARG A 95 24.99 -9.00 9.19
C ARG A 95 26.49 -8.69 9.05
N THR A 96 26.87 -7.55 8.48
CA THR A 96 28.22 -6.98 8.65
C THR A 96 28.15 -5.82 9.62
N GLN A 97 27.96 -6.12 10.90
CA GLN A 97 28.44 -5.26 11.99
C GLN A 97 29.15 -6.16 12.99
N SER A 98 30.49 -6.04 12.97
CA SER A 98 31.47 -6.52 13.95
C SER A 98 31.91 -7.98 13.86
#